data_AF-A0AAV7X985-F1
#
_entry.id   AF-A0AAV7X985-F1
#
_cell.length_a   1.000
_cell.length_b   1.000
_cell.length_c   1.000
_cell.angle_alpha   90.00
_cell.angle_beta   90.00
_cell.angle_gamma   90.00
#
_symmetry.space_group_name_H-M   'P 1'
#
loop_
_entity.id
_entity.type
_entity.pdbx_description
1 polymer ?
#
loop_
_entity_poly.entity_id
_entity_poly.type
_entity_poly.pdbx_seq_one_letter_code
_entity_poly.pdbx_strand_id
1 'polypeptide(L)'
;MPPAAKKLKLENGEAISQASPSVISVDADGTPTPDPKKSTIKPNANFKANAYKFILMTWHGIALWMGIPAGAFNDLFVSCEISSIIASVHTISRQEKSQKGSFGTRNGNKESTVTYKGKAYKITNASAKDIYDACWKVVVGELTADTYKDFLGCLQPLLFLTVLFKERFKSYRVTPTAKVVGKDGQTTKQVPLSKFGFLGHHVIFMDGMGLPPFITSSLAQSVGTGVVVYNLLTSPKDYAGRWKSAASKHLKHIPGHDDVIACLSERKSGDVKEVVKELFNILLAATPRQTHRAAVPVCMLNHIMLKEQLDVPSMYNNATEFTCEALAATLQATLKFDDDALNHFNNSGEPVAIGYNIATKQVFTIPGNLREDLAKSMVILALFGCAKEDLGLLGWMFGGMKFQTRSEMGKRVPKTGFFHRRYKHQSAAARLLLENGSSEHVRHVRRQSQPAGTQELSLKPAEHDTGTKAWIAMLSSGENAMDTGAWVKRPEVDSVPTESGKFFFT
;
A
#
# COMPACT_ATOMS: atom_id res chain seq x y z
N MET A 1 -50.87 -29.48 -10.18
CA MET A 1 -50.20 -28.79 -11.31
C MET A 1 -50.43 -27.29 -11.15
N PRO A 2 -49.40 -26.49 -10.84
CA PRO A 2 -49.54 -25.03 -10.82
C PRO A 2 -49.35 -24.45 -12.23
N PRO A 3 -49.98 -23.30 -12.54
CA PRO A 3 -50.04 -22.76 -13.89
C PRO A 3 -48.72 -22.09 -14.30
N ALA A 4 -48.41 -22.20 -15.60
CA ALA A 4 -47.19 -21.69 -16.22
C ALA A 4 -47.09 -20.15 -16.10
N ALA A 5 -45.97 -19.67 -15.55
CA ALA A 5 -45.65 -18.25 -15.48
C ALA A 5 -45.44 -17.67 -16.90
N LYS A 6 -46.27 -16.69 -17.25
CA LYS A 6 -46.10 -15.83 -18.43
C LYS A 6 -44.78 -15.07 -18.32
N LYS A 7 -43.86 -15.27 -19.28
CA LYS A 7 -42.71 -14.39 -19.49
C LYS A 7 -43.19 -13.03 -20.01
N LEU A 8 -43.09 -11.99 -19.20
CA LEU A 8 -43.10 -10.60 -19.65
C LEU A 8 -41.77 -10.32 -20.36
N LYS A 9 -41.82 -10.03 -21.65
CA LYS A 9 -40.71 -9.42 -22.39
C LYS A 9 -40.65 -7.94 -22.02
N LEU A 10 -39.53 -7.49 -21.47
CA LEU A 10 -39.20 -6.07 -21.39
C LEU A 10 -38.53 -5.67 -22.71
N GLU A 11 -39.27 -4.92 -23.51
CA GLU A 11 -38.73 -4.15 -24.63
C GLU A 11 -38.02 -2.92 -24.08
N ASN A 12 -36.72 -2.87 -24.31
CA ASN A 12 -35.78 -1.73 -24.30
C ASN A 12 -34.54 -2.06 -23.48
N GLY A 13 -33.46 -2.34 -24.21
CA GLY A 13 -32.13 -2.67 -23.69
C GLY A 13 -31.38 -1.46 -23.14
N GLU A 14 -31.89 -0.87 -22.05
CA GLU A 14 -31.08 0.01 -21.21
C GLU A 14 -30.53 -0.81 -20.04
N ALA A 15 -29.21 -0.90 -19.97
CA ALA A 15 -28.53 -1.46 -18.82
C ALA A 15 -28.89 -0.63 -17.59
N ILE A 16 -29.56 -1.26 -16.61
CA ILE A 16 -29.75 -0.66 -15.29
C ILE A 16 -28.36 -0.58 -14.65
N SER A 17 -27.70 0.56 -14.82
CA SER A 17 -26.60 0.99 -13.97
C SER A 17 -27.17 1.03 -12.56
N GLN A 18 -26.93 -0.01 -11.76
CA GLN A 18 -27.19 0.03 -10.32
C GLN A 18 -26.32 1.14 -9.73
N ALA A 19 -26.92 2.33 -9.59
CA ALA A 19 -26.32 3.45 -8.90
C ALA A 19 -25.92 2.97 -7.51
N SER A 20 -24.63 3.05 -7.20
CA SER A 20 -24.13 2.71 -5.88
C SER A 20 -24.88 3.56 -4.84
N PRO A 21 -25.33 2.98 -3.71
CA PRO A 21 -26.05 3.73 -2.69
C PRO A 21 -25.23 4.94 -2.26
N SER A 22 -25.82 6.14 -2.36
CA SER A 22 -25.21 7.39 -1.93
C SER A 22 -25.29 7.48 -0.41
N VAL A 23 -24.13 7.48 0.26
CA VAL A 23 -24.04 7.69 1.71
C VAL A 23 -24.22 9.18 2.02
N ILE A 24 -25.21 9.52 2.84
CA ILE A 24 -25.41 10.88 3.37
C ILE A 24 -24.68 10.95 4.72
N SER A 25 -23.68 11.84 4.84
CA SER A 25 -23.06 12.12 6.14
C SER A 25 -24.05 12.93 6.98
N VAL A 26 -24.47 12.41 8.13
CA VAL A 26 -25.34 13.12 9.08
C VAL A 26 -24.56 13.50 10.35
N ASP A 27 -24.85 14.68 10.91
CA ASP A 27 -24.35 15.11 12.21
C ASP A 27 -25.01 14.31 13.35
N ALA A 28 -24.54 14.53 14.59
CA ALA A 28 -25.05 13.83 15.78
C ALA A 28 -26.55 14.07 16.07
N ASP A 29 -27.12 15.14 15.51
CA ASP A 29 -28.55 15.48 15.57
C ASP A 29 -29.35 14.94 14.37
N GLY A 30 -28.71 14.19 13.47
CA GLY A 30 -29.32 13.62 12.27
C GLY A 30 -29.40 14.60 11.10
N THR A 31 -28.87 15.82 11.21
CA THR A 31 -28.88 16.77 10.09
C THR A 31 -27.88 16.36 9.00
N PRO A 32 -28.28 16.35 7.71
CA PRO A 32 -27.35 16.08 6.62
C PRO A 32 -26.25 17.13 6.56
N THR A 33 -25.02 16.74 6.84
CA THR A 33 -23.87 17.60 6.56
C THR A 33 -23.71 17.74 5.05
N PRO A 34 -23.62 18.96 4.49
CA PRO A 34 -23.30 19.13 3.08
C PRO A 34 -21.97 18.45 2.84
N ASP A 35 -22.00 17.37 2.05
CA ASP A 35 -20.80 16.62 1.75
C ASP A 35 -19.86 17.60 1.02
N PRO A 36 -18.70 17.97 1.61
CA PRO A 36 -17.85 18.99 1.02
C PRO A 36 -17.53 18.49 -0.38
N LYS A 37 -18.00 19.21 -1.41
CA LYS A 37 -17.87 18.83 -2.82
C LYS A 37 -16.48 18.26 -2.98
N LYS A 38 -16.38 16.92 -3.08
CA LYS A 38 -15.09 16.27 -3.13
C LYS A 38 -14.47 16.80 -4.41
N SER A 39 -13.53 17.74 -4.31
CA SER A 39 -12.54 17.93 -5.36
C SER A 39 -11.63 16.71 -5.30
N THR A 40 -12.20 15.56 -5.66
CA THR A 40 -11.43 14.38 -5.96
C THR A 40 -10.71 14.77 -7.23
N ILE A 41 -9.53 15.36 -7.08
CA ILE A 41 -8.61 15.54 -8.19
C ILE A 41 -8.41 14.13 -8.72
N LYS A 42 -9.12 13.79 -9.80
CA LYS A 42 -8.91 12.54 -10.51
C LYS A 42 -7.51 12.66 -11.07
N PRO A 43 -6.53 11.88 -10.58
CA PRO A 43 -5.18 11.97 -11.11
C PRO A 43 -5.26 11.73 -12.61
N ASN A 44 -4.62 12.58 -13.40
CA ASN A 44 -4.52 12.36 -14.83
C ASN A 44 -3.98 10.94 -15.07
N ALA A 45 -4.74 10.12 -15.81
CA ALA A 45 -4.41 8.71 -16.01
C ALA A 45 -3.02 8.54 -16.64
N ASN A 46 -2.65 9.43 -17.56
CA ASN A 46 -1.32 9.44 -18.18
C ASN A 46 -0.23 9.78 -17.17
N PHE A 47 -0.46 10.73 -16.27
CA PHE A 47 0.50 11.04 -15.20
C PHE A 47 0.68 9.86 -14.25
N LYS A 48 -0.39 9.12 -13.93
CA LYS A 48 -0.31 7.90 -13.13
C LYS A 48 0.50 6.80 -13.82
N ALA A 49 0.21 6.52 -15.09
CA ALA A 49 0.94 5.53 -15.88
C ALA A 49 2.42 5.91 -15.99
N ASN A 50 2.73 7.16 -16.32
CA ASN A 50 4.11 7.65 -16.42
C ASN A 50 4.83 7.65 -15.06
N ALA A 51 4.13 7.93 -13.96
CA ALA A 51 4.71 7.81 -12.62
C ALA A 51 5.12 6.37 -12.30
N TYR A 52 4.30 5.37 -12.63
CA TYR A 52 4.67 3.97 -12.47
C TYR A 52 5.84 3.56 -13.38
N LYS A 53 5.79 3.92 -14.67
CA LYS A 53 6.91 3.68 -15.60
C LYS A 53 8.21 4.27 -15.07
N PHE A 54 8.17 5.51 -14.59
CA PHE A 54 9.30 6.23 -14.03
C PHE A 54 9.86 5.56 -12.77
N ILE A 55 9.00 5.18 -11.81
CA ILE A 55 9.41 4.46 -10.60
C ILE A 55 10.10 3.13 -10.96
N LEU A 56 9.50 2.34 -11.85
CA LEU A 56 10.03 1.04 -12.25
C LEU A 56 11.36 1.17 -13.00
N MET A 57 11.45 2.10 -13.96
CA MET A 57 12.69 2.36 -14.70
C MET A 57 13.81 2.82 -13.78
N THR A 58 13.55 3.78 -12.89
CA THR A 58 14.58 4.28 -11.97
C THR A 58 15.03 3.19 -11.00
N TRP A 59 14.10 2.34 -10.54
CA TRP A 59 14.41 1.20 -9.68
C TRP A 59 15.34 0.19 -10.35
N HIS A 60 15.03 -0.20 -11.60
CA HIS A 60 15.90 -1.09 -12.38
C HIS A 60 17.24 -0.44 -12.69
N GLY A 61 17.27 0.84 -13.05
CA GLY A 61 18.50 1.58 -13.32
C GLY A 61 19.44 1.61 -12.12
N ILE A 62 18.93 1.92 -10.93
CA ILE A 62 19.73 1.88 -9.70
C ILE A 62 20.19 0.45 -9.38
N ALA A 63 19.32 -0.55 -9.52
CA ALA A 63 19.68 -1.94 -9.25
C ALA A 63 20.82 -2.44 -10.16
N LEU A 64 20.72 -2.14 -11.46
CA LEU A 64 21.72 -2.50 -12.46
C LEU A 64 23.04 -1.75 -12.23
N TRP A 65 22.98 -0.43 -11.97
CA TRP A 65 24.16 0.38 -11.68
C TRP A 65 24.93 -0.12 -10.46
N MET A 66 24.20 -0.59 -9.45
CA MET A 66 24.80 -1.18 -8.24
C MET A 66 25.36 -2.59 -8.45
N GLY A 67 25.10 -3.24 -9.59
CA GLY A 67 25.48 -4.64 -9.83
C GLY A 67 24.69 -5.64 -8.99
N ILE A 68 23.45 -5.30 -8.62
CA ILE A 68 22.57 -6.18 -7.83
C ILE A 68 22.15 -7.37 -8.72
N PRO A 69 22.34 -8.62 -8.26
CA PRO A 69 22.05 -9.79 -9.07
C PRO A 69 20.55 -9.95 -9.31
N ALA A 70 20.18 -10.48 -10.46
CA ALA A 70 18.78 -10.72 -10.86
C ALA A 70 17.95 -11.45 -9.80
N GLY A 71 18.56 -12.43 -9.10
CA GLY A 71 17.90 -13.18 -8.03
C GLY A 71 17.48 -12.35 -6.81
N ALA A 72 17.97 -11.10 -6.68
CA ALA A 72 17.56 -10.16 -5.65
C ALA A 72 16.32 -9.34 -6.05
N PHE A 73 15.88 -9.39 -7.31
CA PHE A 73 14.79 -8.53 -7.79
C PHE A 73 13.43 -8.94 -7.23
N ASN A 74 13.32 -10.17 -6.71
CA ASN A 74 12.15 -10.66 -5.97
C ASN A 74 12.32 -10.55 -4.44
N ASP A 75 13.37 -9.91 -3.94
CA ASP A 75 13.54 -9.64 -2.51
C ASP A 75 12.78 -8.37 -2.11
N LEU A 76 11.82 -8.52 -1.19
CA LEU A 76 10.95 -7.42 -0.77
C LEU A 76 11.73 -6.30 -0.06
N PHE A 77 12.82 -6.64 0.65
CA PHE A 77 13.61 -5.66 1.40
C PHE A 77 14.59 -4.92 0.51
N VAL A 78 15.25 -5.62 -0.43
CA VAL A 78 16.05 -5.00 -1.50
C VAL A 78 15.18 -4.01 -2.26
N SER A 79 13.95 -4.42 -2.62
CA SER A 79 13.00 -3.55 -3.29
C SER A 79 12.74 -2.26 -2.51
N CYS A 80 12.42 -2.36 -1.21
CA CYS A 80 12.18 -1.18 -0.37
C CYS A 80 13.42 -0.32 -0.11
N GLU A 81 14.62 -0.91 -0.07
CA GLU A 81 15.88 -0.15 0.08
C GLU A 81 16.15 0.71 -1.13
N ILE A 82 16.02 0.15 -2.34
CA ILE A 82 16.15 0.91 -3.58
C ILE A 82 15.04 1.98 -3.68
N SER A 83 13.78 1.65 -3.36
CA SER A 83 12.71 2.66 -3.31
C SER A 83 13.00 3.80 -2.33
N SER A 84 13.69 3.53 -1.22
CA SER A 84 14.11 4.56 -0.26
C SER A 84 15.20 5.47 -0.82
N ILE A 85 16.09 4.94 -1.67
CA ILE A 85 17.08 5.72 -2.42
C ILE A 85 16.36 6.64 -3.40
N ILE A 86 15.42 6.11 -4.20
CA ILE A 86 14.61 6.90 -5.15
C ILE A 86 13.85 8.01 -4.41
N ALA A 87 13.21 7.70 -3.27
CA ALA A 87 12.50 8.70 -2.48
C ALA A 87 13.41 9.81 -1.93
N SER A 88 14.65 9.47 -1.59
CA SER A 88 15.65 10.43 -1.12
C SER A 88 16.10 11.35 -2.25
N VAL A 89 16.47 10.78 -3.40
CA VAL A 89 16.86 11.52 -4.61
C VAL A 89 15.72 12.41 -5.12
N HIS A 90 14.50 11.88 -5.18
CA HIS A 90 13.31 12.65 -5.53
C HIS A 90 13.15 13.90 -4.65
N THR A 91 13.42 13.76 -3.34
CA THR A 91 13.35 14.87 -2.38
C THR A 91 14.47 15.88 -2.62
N ILE A 92 15.68 15.43 -2.94
CA ILE A 92 16.82 16.27 -3.32
C ILE A 92 16.47 17.09 -4.57
N SER A 93 16.08 16.43 -5.67
CA SER A 93 15.72 17.09 -6.94
C SER A 93 14.57 18.08 -6.79
N ARG A 94 13.59 17.79 -5.91
CA ARG A 94 12.52 18.76 -5.59
C ARG A 94 13.03 20.00 -4.86
N GLN A 95 13.94 19.83 -3.90
CA GLN A 95 14.47 20.95 -3.12
C GLN A 95 15.33 21.87 -3.98
N GLU A 96 16.18 21.31 -4.83
CA GLU A 96 17.01 22.05 -5.79
C GLU A 96 16.15 22.93 -6.70
N LYS A 97 15.10 22.36 -7.30
CA LYS A 97 14.16 23.12 -8.15
C LYS A 97 13.39 24.21 -7.40
N SER A 98 13.08 23.99 -6.12
CA SER A 98 12.37 24.98 -5.31
C SER A 98 13.28 26.01 -4.63
N GLN A 99 14.61 25.84 -4.70
CA GLN A 99 15.61 26.61 -3.96
C GLN A 99 15.33 26.71 -2.45
N LYS A 100 14.62 25.71 -1.88
CA LYS A 100 14.17 25.68 -0.49
C LYS A 100 14.52 24.34 0.15
N GLY A 101 15.16 24.41 1.32
CA GLY A 101 15.51 23.25 2.14
C GLY A 101 17.01 22.95 2.18
N SER A 102 17.43 22.19 3.19
CA SER A 102 18.82 21.82 3.45
C SER A 102 19.09 20.32 3.31
N PHE A 103 18.12 19.53 2.84
CA PHE A 103 18.29 18.08 2.70
C PHE A 103 19.21 17.75 1.53
N GLY A 104 19.08 18.48 0.40
CA GLY A 104 19.97 18.37 -0.75
C GLY A 104 21.43 18.61 -0.39
N THR A 105 21.72 19.76 0.25
CA THR A 105 23.08 20.12 0.67
C THR A 105 23.68 19.16 1.68
N ARG A 106 22.89 18.60 2.60
CA ARG A 106 23.38 17.64 3.62
C ARG A 106 23.53 16.21 3.12
N ASN A 107 22.78 15.80 2.10
CA ASN A 107 22.71 14.40 1.68
C ASN A 107 23.16 14.15 0.23
N GLY A 108 23.54 15.18 -0.55
CA GLY A 108 23.89 15.01 -1.97
C GLY A 108 24.98 13.96 -2.24
N ASN A 109 26.00 13.89 -1.37
CA ASN A 109 27.11 12.92 -1.50
C ASN A 109 27.00 11.74 -0.53
N LYS A 110 25.88 11.60 0.18
CA LYS A 110 25.70 10.50 1.13
C LYS A 110 25.62 9.18 0.39
N GLU A 111 26.37 8.20 0.86
CA GLU A 111 26.30 6.83 0.38
C GLU A 111 25.09 6.12 0.97
N SER A 112 24.32 5.47 0.10
CA SER A 112 23.25 4.55 0.46
C SER A 112 23.72 3.12 0.24
N THR A 113 23.28 2.20 1.11
CA THR A 113 23.66 0.79 1.04
C THR A 113 22.42 -0.09 0.93
N VAL A 114 22.44 -1.02 -0.01
CA VAL A 114 21.47 -2.11 -0.16
C VAL A 114 22.17 -3.41 0.21
N THR A 115 21.57 -4.22 1.07
CA THR A 115 22.19 -5.50 1.49
C THR A 115 21.41 -6.69 0.96
N TYR A 116 22.09 -7.59 0.23
CA TYR A 116 21.52 -8.84 -0.24
C TYR A 116 22.46 -10.00 0.04
N LYS A 117 21.96 -11.04 0.71
CA LYS A 117 22.70 -12.23 1.14
C LYS A 117 24.03 -11.91 1.82
N GLY A 118 24.06 -10.88 2.67
CA GLY A 118 25.26 -10.46 3.41
C GLY A 118 26.24 -9.59 2.59
N LYS A 119 26.05 -9.46 1.28
CA LYS A 119 26.83 -8.53 0.45
C LYS A 119 26.18 -7.15 0.46
N ALA A 120 26.99 -6.13 0.73
CA ALA A 120 26.61 -4.73 0.66
C ALA A 120 26.87 -4.19 -0.75
N TYR A 121 25.87 -3.53 -1.33
CA TYR A 121 25.93 -2.82 -2.59
C TYR A 121 25.73 -1.34 -2.29
N LYS A 122 26.54 -0.47 -2.87
CA LYS A 122 26.61 0.94 -2.48
C LYS A 122 26.40 1.85 -3.68
N ILE A 123 25.75 2.99 -3.45
CA ILE A 123 25.57 4.05 -4.44
C ILE A 123 25.54 5.40 -3.72
N THR A 124 26.15 6.42 -4.32
CA THR A 124 26.03 7.80 -3.82
C THR A 124 24.70 8.39 -4.26
N ASN A 125 24.15 9.32 -3.49
CA ASN A 125 22.94 10.03 -3.91
C ASN A 125 23.14 10.83 -5.21
N ALA A 126 24.36 11.29 -5.50
CA ALA A 126 24.71 11.93 -6.78
C ALA A 126 24.53 10.96 -7.96
N SER A 127 25.17 9.78 -7.95
CA SER A 127 25.01 8.80 -9.05
C SER A 127 23.57 8.30 -9.16
N ALA A 128 22.88 8.10 -8.03
CA ALA A 128 21.46 7.73 -8.06
C ALA A 128 20.58 8.84 -8.66
N LYS A 129 20.98 10.11 -8.50
CA LYS A 129 20.32 11.27 -9.11
C LYS A 129 20.55 11.34 -10.61
N ASP A 130 21.76 11.04 -11.09
CA ASP A 130 22.03 11.02 -12.53
C ASP A 130 21.16 9.98 -13.25
N ILE A 131 21.00 8.78 -12.65
CA ILE A 131 20.09 7.74 -13.14
C ILE A 131 18.63 8.22 -13.09
N TYR A 132 18.21 8.85 -11.99
CA TYR A 132 16.87 9.40 -11.81
C TYR A 132 16.56 10.44 -12.89
N ASP A 133 17.48 11.37 -13.16
CA ASP A 133 17.29 12.45 -14.13
C ASP A 133 17.29 11.91 -15.57
N ALA A 134 18.14 10.93 -15.88
CA ALA A 134 18.12 10.23 -17.17
C ALA A 134 16.78 9.49 -17.40
N CYS A 135 16.28 8.76 -16.40
CA CYS A 135 14.97 8.12 -16.48
C CYS A 135 13.82 9.14 -16.57
N TRP A 136 13.95 10.28 -15.90
CA TRP A 136 12.94 11.35 -15.95
C TRP A 136 12.83 11.90 -17.37
N LYS A 137 13.97 12.19 -18.01
CA LYS A 137 14.03 12.72 -19.38
C LYS A 137 13.34 11.78 -20.38
N VAL A 138 13.52 10.47 -20.22
CA VAL A 138 12.97 9.47 -21.14
C VAL A 138 11.46 9.23 -20.92
N VAL A 139 11.00 9.13 -19.66
CA VAL A 139 9.61 8.76 -19.35
C VAL A 139 8.69 9.96 -19.27
N VAL A 140 9.16 11.03 -18.66
CA VAL A 140 8.35 12.21 -18.31
C VAL A 140 8.59 13.34 -19.30
N GLY A 141 9.85 13.55 -19.69
CA GLY A 141 10.25 14.65 -20.55
C GLY A 141 10.16 16.02 -19.84
N GLU A 142 10.00 17.07 -20.65
CA GLU A 142 9.83 18.43 -20.16
C GLU A 142 8.38 18.69 -19.78
N LEU A 143 8.18 19.26 -18.59
CA LEU A 143 6.86 19.66 -18.09
C LEU A 143 6.84 21.17 -17.86
N THR A 144 5.69 21.79 -18.15
CA THR A 144 5.40 23.16 -17.70
C THR A 144 5.32 23.21 -16.18
N ALA A 145 5.39 24.40 -15.58
CA ALA A 145 5.32 24.55 -14.12
C ALA A 145 4.04 23.93 -13.51
N ASP A 146 2.90 24.09 -14.17
CA ASP A 146 1.61 23.56 -13.71
C ASP A 146 1.55 22.03 -13.85
N THR A 147 1.90 21.51 -15.02
CA THR A 147 1.92 20.05 -15.26
C THR A 147 2.96 19.34 -14.41
N TYR A 148 4.08 20.00 -14.09
CA TYR A 148 5.08 19.51 -13.15
C TYR A 148 4.50 19.34 -11.75
N LYS A 149 3.75 20.32 -11.25
CA LYS A 149 3.09 20.25 -9.93
C LYS A 149 2.07 19.11 -9.87
N ASP A 150 1.26 18.96 -10.92
CA ASP A 150 0.25 17.89 -10.99
C ASP A 150 0.87 16.51 -11.10
N PHE A 151 1.92 16.36 -11.92
CA PHE A 151 2.67 15.12 -12.02
C PHE A 151 3.32 14.75 -10.68
N LEU A 152 3.95 15.70 -9.99
CA LEU A 152 4.48 15.48 -8.64
C LEU A 152 3.40 15.09 -7.63
N GLY A 153 2.20 15.67 -7.74
CA GLY A 153 1.04 15.29 -6.95
C GLY A 153 0.61 13.83 -7.13
N CYS A 154 0.95 13.22 -8.27
CA CYS A 154 0.74 11.81 -8.56
C CYS A 154 1.93 10.93 -8.18
N LEU A 155 3.13 11.28 -8.65
CA LEU A 155 4.37 10.53 -8.44
C LEU A 155 4.71 10.37 -6.96
N GLN A 156 4.64 11.45 -6.19
CA GLN A 156 5.15 11.46 -4.82
C GLN A 156 4.38 10.50 -3.90
N PRO A 157 3.03 10.50 -3.86
CA PRO A 157 2.28 9.49 -3.10
C PRO A 157 2.54 8.06 -3.55
N LEU A 158 2.61 7.78 -4.86
CA LEU A 158 2.85 6.44 -5.39
C LEU A 158 4.22 5.90 -4.97
N LEU A 159 5.28 6.69 -5.17
CA LEU A 159 6.63 6.33 -4.76
C LEU A 159 6.69 6.08 -3.25
N PHE A 160 6.10 6.96 -2.46
CA PHE A 160 6.18 6.89 -1.00
C PHE A 160 5.36 5.74 -0.41
N LEU A 161 4.26 5.32 -1.05
CA LEU A 161 3.54 4.10 -0.69
C LEU A 161 4.43 2.86 -0.82
N THR A 162 5.35 2.80 -1.79
CA THR A 162 6.29 1.66 -1.91
C THR A 162 7.28 1.60 -0.74
N VAL A 163 7.64 2.74 -0.17
CA VAL A 163 8.53 2.85 1.00
C VAL A 163 7.79 2.49 2.30
N LEU A 164 6.50 2.82 2.38
CA LEU A 164 5.66 2.55 3.56
C LEU A 164 5.59 1.06 3.91
N PHE A 165 5.71 0.15 2.94
CA PHE A 165 5.67 -1.29 3.16
C PHE A 165 6.68 -1.74 4.23
N LYS A 166 7.93 -1.29 4.14
CA LYS A 166 9.00 -1.69 5.06
C LYS A 166 8.72 -1.20 6.48
N GLU A 167 8.18 0.00 6.62
CA GLU A 167 7.82 0.55 7.94
C GLU A 167 6.64 -0.19 8.55
N ARG A 168 5.61 -0.51 7.76
CA ARG A 168 4.52 -1.39 8.17
C ARG A 168 5.05 -2.75 8.61
N PHE A 169 5.85 -3.40 7.76
CA PHE A 169 6.46 -4.69 8.07
C PHE A 169 7.22 -4.70 9.41
N LYS A 170 8.00 -3.64 9.68
CA LYS A 170 8.69 -3.47 10.96
C LYS A 170 7.73 -3.23 12.13
N SER A 171 6.68 -2.42 11.95
CA SER A 171 5.75 -2.04 13.01
C SER A 171 4.89 -3.21 13.50
N TYR A 172 4.70 -4.24 12.67
CA TYR A 172 4.11 -5.50 13.12
C TYR A 172 4.97 -6.23 14.14
N ARG A 173 6.29 -6.23 13.93
CA ARG A 173 7.24 -6.86 14.85
C ARG A 173 7.44 -6.03 16.10
N VAL A 174 7.77 -4.75 15.92
CA VAL A 174 8.13 -3.84 17.01
C VAL A 174 7.26 -2.61 16.91
N THR A 175 6.40 -2.48 17.90
CA THR A 175 5.52 -1.35 18.04
C THR A 175 6.30 -0.09 18.37
N PRO A 176 6.02 1.06 17.72
CA PRO A 176 6.66 2.31 18.08
C PRO A 176 6.16 2.76 19.46
N THR A 177 7.06 2.84 20.43
CA THR A 177 6.81 3.42 21.76
C THR A 177 7.42 4.81 21.92
N ALA A 178 8.29 5.19 20.99
CA ALA A 178 8.98 6.47 20.97
C ALA A 178 9.21 6.94 19.52
N LYS A 179 9.33 8.26 19.33
CA LYS A 179 9.75 8.87 18.06
C LYS A 179 11.24 9.22 18.14
N VAL A 180 11.98 8.81 17.12
CA VAL A 180 13.37 9.25 16.90
C VAL A 180 13.33 10.73 16.49
N VAL A 181 13.95 11.59 17.30
CA VAL A 181 14.03 13.03 17.03
C VAL A 181 15.40 13.47 16.53
N GLY A 182 16.43 12.65 16.72
CA GLY A 182 17.76 12.93 16.24
C GLY A 182 18.75 11.81 16.56
N LYS A 183 19.99 12.01 16.13
CA LYS A 183 21.13 11.23 16.55
C LYS A 183 22.16 12.20 17.12
N ASP A 184 22.73 11.85 18.26
CA ASP A 184 23.83 12.58 18.89
C ASP A 184 25.03 11.62 18.98
N GLY A 185 26.00 11.83 18.08
CA GLY A 185 27.07 10.86 17.82
C GLY A 185 26.51 9.46 17.49
N GLN A 186 26.83 8.49 18.35
CA GLN A 186 26.34 7.11 18.23
C GLN A 186 24.97 6.86 18.89
N THR A 187 24.48 7.80 19.70
CA THR A 187 23.22 7.62 20.44
C THR A 187 22.03 8.12 19.63
N THR A 188 20.93 7.37 19.64
CA THR A 188 19.68 7.80 19.00
C THR A 188 18.82 8.50 20.04
N LYS A 189 18.57 9.80 19.85
CA LYS A 189 17.68 10.57 20.73
C LYS A 189 16.23 10.20 20.40
N GLN A 190 15.55 9.62 21.39
CA GLN A 190 14.16 9.20 21.27
C GLN A 190 13.29 9.94 22.28
N VAL A 191 12.08 10.32 21.87
CA VAL A 191 11.08 10.91 22.76
C VAL A 191 9.93 9.92 22.91
N PRO A 192 9.60 9.48 24.15
CA PRO A 192 8.48 8.57 24.39
C PRO A 192 7.15 9.17 23.88
N LEU A 193 6.33 8.34 23.24
CA LEU A 193 5.01 8.77 22.74
C LEU A 193 4.04 9.11 23.87
N SER A 194 4.26 8.56 25.08
CA SER A 194 3.49 8.89 26.29
C SER A 194 3.58 10.35 26.68
N LYS A 195 4.65 11.07 26.30
CA LYS A 195 4.76 12.52 26.52
C LYS A 195 3.74 13.34 25.73
N PHE A 196 3.11 12.72 24.72
CA PHE A 196 2.09 13.33 23.88
C PHE A 196 0.69 12.77 24.18
N GLY A 197 0.52 11.97 25.24
CA GLY A 197 -0.77 11.37 25.62
C GLY A 197 -1.04 9.98 25.04
N PHE A 198 -0.13 9.42 24.23
CA PHE A 198 -0.32 8.09 23.64
C PHE A 198 0.11 6.97 24.59
N LEU A 199 -0.82 6.08 24.91
CA LEU A 199 -0.62 4.90 25.74
C LEU A 199 -0.18 3.69 24.90
N GLY A 200 0.31 2.65 25.58
CA GLY A 200 0.84 1.44 24.93
C GLY A 200 -0.19 0.72 24.04
N HIS A 201 -1.49 0.83 24.34
CA HIS A 201 -2.55 0.23 23.54
C HIS A 201 -3.03 1.11 22.37
N HIS A 202 -2.68 2.41 22.33
CA HIS A 202 -3.01 3.31 21.20
C HIS A 202 -2.12 3.09 19.97
N VAL A 203 -1.11 2.24 20.10
CA VAL A 203 -0.09 1.98 19.10
C VAL A 203 -0.59 1.41 17.78
N ILE A 204 -1.79 0.84 17.77
CA ILE A 204 -2.46 0.38 16.54
C ILE A 204 -2.73 1.54 15.57
N PHE A 205 -2.76 2.77 16.06
CA PHE A 205 -2.94 3.99 15.28
C PHE A 205 -1.62 4.67 14.87
N MET A 206 -0.47 4.03 15.13
CA MET A 206 0.87 4.60 14.90
C MET A 206 1.54 4.13 13.60
N ASP A 207 0.75 3.63 12.65
CA ASP A 207 1.28 3.22 11.35
C ASP A 207 1.96 4.39 10.61
N GLY A 208 3.19 4.19 10.16
CA GLY A 208 4.01 5.23 9.54
C GLY A 208 4.81 6.12 10.52
N MET A 209 4.76 5.87 11.84
CA MET A 209 5.48 6.70 12.82
C MET A 209 7.01 6.70 12.61
N GLY A 210 7.59 5.64 12.05
CA GLY A 210 9.02 5.55 11.74
C GLY A 210 9.44 6.32 10.48
N LEU A 211 8.49 6.80 9.68
CA LEU A 211 8.80 7.50 8.43
C LEU A 211 9.48 8.86 8.67
N PRO A 212 10.36 9.29 7.74
CA PRO A 212 10.84 10.66 7.69
C PRO A 212 9.68 11.67 7.53
N PRO A 213 9.81 12.91 8.03
CA PRO A 213 8.73 13.91 7.96
C PRO A 213 8.23 14.19 6.55
N PHE A 214 9.11 14.25 5.55
CA PHE A 214 8.72 14.52 4.16
C PHE A 214 7.89 13.39 3.54
N ILE A 215 8.17 12.13 3.89
CA ILE A 215 7.37 10.97 3.44
C ILE A 215 6.03 10.98 4.16
N THR A 216 6.07 11.13 5.48
CA THR A 216 4.88 11.17 6.35
C THR A 216 3.90 12.24 5.87
N SER A 217 4.40 13.44 5.56
CA SER A 217 3.58 14.56 5.10
C SER A 217 2.87 14.28 3.78
N SER A 218 3.52 13.59 2.83
CA SER A 218 2.91 13.28 1.53
C SER A 218 1.98 12.06 1.59
N LEU A 219 2.09 11.27 2.66
CA LEU A 219 1.19 10.17 2.99
C LEU A 219 0.22 10.53 4.12
N ALA A 220 -0.06 11.81 4.38
CA ALA A 220 -0.82 12.25 5.55
C ALA A 220 -2.20 11.56 5.70
N GLN A 221 -2.83 11.17 4.59
CA GLN A 221 -4.11 10.44 4.58
C GLN A 221 -3.97 8.91 4.68
N SER A 222 -2.76 8.37 4.50
CA SER A 222 -2.47 6.94 4.47
C SER A 222 -1.63 6.44 5.66
N VAL A 223 -1.14 7.35 6.50
CA VAL A 223 -0.55 7.04 7.80
C VAL A 223 -1.63 6.92 8.89
N GLY A 224 -1.27 6.32 10.02
CA GLY A 224 -2.17 6.13 11.15
C GLY A 224 -2.64 7.45 11.77
N THR A 225 -3.84 7.46 12.34
CA THR A 225 -4.42 8.64 13.00
C THR A 225 -3.55 9.16 14.14
N GLY A 226 -2.86 8.27 14.87
CA GLY A 226 -1.87 8.65 15.89
C GLY A 226 -0.70 9.43 15.31
N VAL A 227 -0.25 9.07 14.10
CA VAL A 227 0.79 9.83 13.38
C VAL A 227 0.26 11.19 12.94
N VAL A 228 -0.98 11.28 12.46
CA VAL A 228 -1.61 12.55 12.08
C VAL A 228 -1.69 13.50 13.27
N VAL A 229 -2.23 13.03 14.41
CA VAL A 229 -2.33 13.84 15.63
C VAL A 229 -0.95 14.20 16.19
N TYR A 230 0.00 13.26 16.21
CA TYR A 230 1.38 13.54 16.62
C TYR A 230 1.99 14.67 15.79
N ASN A 231 1.83 14.63 14.46
CA ASN A 231 2.37 15.68 13.60
C ASN A 231 1.58 16.99 13.70
N LEU A 232 0.28 16.96 14.02
CA LEU A 232 -0.49 18.16 14.34
C LEU A 232 0.10 18.89 15.57
N LEU A 233 0.52 18.13 16.59
CA LEU A 233 1.09 18.64 17.84
C LEU A 233 2.53 19.16 17.71
N THR A 234 3.30 18.67 16.73
CA THR A 234 4.76 18.86 16.69
C THR A 234 5.28 19.51 15.42
N SER A 235 4.47 19.62 14.37
CA SER A 235 4.93 20.19 13.11
C SER A 235 5.07 21.72 13.21
N PRO A 236 6.02 22.30 12.46
CA PRO A 236 6.06 23.74 12.24
C PRO A 236 4.73 24.26 11.68
N LYS A 237 4.41 25.54 11.94
CA LYS A 237 3.17 26.20 11.50
C LYS A 237 2.91 26.03 10.00
N ASP A 238 3.96 26.05 9.17
CA ASP A 238 3.87 25.88 7.71
C ASP A 238 3.27 24.55 7.26
N TYR A 239 3.36 23.50 8.08
CA TYR A 239 2.79 22.19 7.79
C TYR A 239 1.49 21.92 8.54
N ALA A 240 1.09 22.80 9.48
CA ALA A 240 -0.07 22.60 10.33
C ALA A 240 -1.36 22.46 9.52
N GLY A 241 -1.55 23.26 8.47
CA GLY A 241 -2.75 23.19 7.63
C GLY A 241 -3.00 21.81 7.01
N ARG A 242 -1.92 21.13 6.56
CA ARG A 242 -2.02 19.77 6.01
C ARG A 242 -2.44 18.76 7.08
N TRP A 243 -1.87 18.85 8.27
CA TRP A 243 -2.20 17.95 9.38
C TRP A 243 -3.59 18.22 9.95
N LYS A 244 -4.05 19.48 10.01
CA LYS A 244 -5.44 19.83 10.32
C LYS A 244 -6.41 19.19 9.34
N SER A 245 -6.13 19.31 8.04
CA SER A 245 -6.97 18.69 6.99
C SER A 245 -7.01 17.15 7.10
N ALA A 246 -5.87 16.51 7.37
CA ALA A 246 -5.84 15.06 7.58
C ALA A 246 -6.56 14.63 8.87
N ALA A 247 -6.39 15.38 9.97
CA ALA A 247 -7.05 15.11 11.24
C ALA A 247 -8.57 15.24 11.11
N SER A 248 -9.05 16.30 10.45
CA SER A 248 -10.47 16.52 10.20
C SER A 248 -11.07 15.33 9.43
N LYS A 249 -10.39 14.82 8.39
CA LYS A 249 -10.85 13.61 7.69
C LYS A 249 -10.92 12.37 8.58
N HIS A 250 -9.89 12.12 9.39
CA HIS A 250 -9.83 10.92 10.22
C HIS A 250 -10.83 10.97 11.39
N LEU A 251 -11.12 12.16 11.90
CA LEU A 251 -11.94 12.41 13.08
C LEU A 251 -13.34 12.93 12.74
N LYS A 252 -13.74 13.05 11.47
CA LYS A 252 -15.02 13.63 11.04
C LYS A 252 -16.26 13.07 11.76
N HIS A 253 -16.20 11.79 12.15
CA HIS A 253 -17.27 11.08 12.84
C HIS A 253 -17.32 11.35 14.35
N ILE A 254 -16.31 12.02 14.92
CA ILE A 254 -16.27 12.40 16.32
C ILE A 254 -16.99 13.74 16.47
N PRO A 255 -18.03 13.84 17.33
CA PRO A 255 -18.69 15.11 17.62
C PRO A 255 -17.70 16.15 18.16
N GLY A 256 -17.77 17.38 17.66
CA GLY A 256 -16.85 18.45 18.05
C GLY A 256 -15.40 18.25 17.59
N HIS A 257 -15.15 17.41 16.57
CA HIS A 257 -13.78 17.14 16.11
C HIS A 257 -13.00 18.39 15.70
N ASP A 258 -13.66 19.41 15.15
CA ASP A 258 -13.01 20.67 14.77
C ASP A 258 -12.50 21.44 16.00
N ASP A 259 -13.26 21.47 17.09
CA ASP A 259 -12.83 22.08 18.36
C ASP A 259 -11.66 21.31 18.98
N VAL A 260 -11.70 19.98 18.90
CA VAL A 260 -10.59 19.12 19.32
C VAL A 260 -9.35 19.44 18.49
N ILE A 261 -9.47 19.51 17.16
CA ILE A 261 -8.34 19.82 16.26
C ILE A 261 -7.78 21.21 16.53
N ALA A 262 -8.65 22.21 16.73
CA ALA A 262 -8.25 23.58 17.08
C ALA A 262 -7.44 23.56 18.39
N CYS A 263 -8.00 22.96 19.45
CA CYS A 263 -7.36 22.81 20.75
C CYS A 263 -5.98 22.13 20.66
N LEU A 264 -5.87 21.03 19.91
CA LEU A 264 -4.61 20.32 19.71
C LEU A 264 -3.57 21.15 18.94
N SER A 265 -4.02 21.95 17.98
CA SER A 265 -3.10 22.70 17.10
C SER A 265 -2.56 24.01 17.68
N GLU A 266 -3.25 24.56 18.68
CA GLU A 266 -2.96 25.89 19.23
C GLU A 266 -2.19 25.83 20.56
N ARG A 267 -2.16 24.67 21.21
CA ARG A 267 -1.58 24.48 22.54
C ARG A 267 -0.31 23.63 22.49
N LYS A 268 0.51 23.72 23.54
CA LYS A 268 1.71 22.87 23.65
C LYS A 268 1.28 21.43 23.93
N SER A 269 2.03 20.47 23.39
CA SER A 269 1.73 19.04 23.52
C SER A 269 1.58 18.55 24.97
N GLY A 270 2.30 19.15 25.93
CA GLY A 270 2.18 18.83 27.34
C GLY A 270 0.82 19.21 27.95
N ASP A 271 0.21 20.29 27.47
CA ASP A 271 -1.05 20.85 28.00
C ASP A 271 -2.28 20.08 27.49
N VAL A 272 -2.14 19.40 26.34
CA VAL A 272 -3.22 18.66 25.68
C VAL A 272 -3.05 17.15 25.75
N LYS A 273 -2.08 16.65 26.53
CA LYS A 273 -1.80 15.21 26.62
C LYS A 273 -3.01 14.37 27.05
N GLU A 274 -3.81 14.87 28.01
CA GLU A 274 -4.99 14.14 28.49
C GLU A 274 -6.11 14.17 27.44
N VAL A 275 -6.24 15.26 26.68
CA VAL A 275 -7.18 15.34 25.55
C VAL A 275 -6.82 14.31 24.49
N VAL A 276 -5.53 14.19 24.14
CA VAL A 276 -5.05 13.16 23.21
C VAL A 276 -5.36 11.77 23.75
N LYS A 277 -5.05 11.51 25.03
CA LYS A 277 -5.30 10.22 25.65
C LYS A 277 -6.77 9.81 25.56
N GLU A 278 -7.70 10.70 25.93
CA GLU A 278 -9.13 10.41 25.88
C GLU A 278 -9.66 10.29 24.46
N LEU A 279 -9.20 11.14 23.54
CA LEU A 279 -9.52 11.01 22.11
C LEU A 279 -9.15 9.61 21.60
N PHE A 280 -7.96 9.12 21.93
CA PHE A 280 -7.53 7.81 21.48
C PHE A 280 -8.19 6.64 22.22
N ASN A 281 -8.67 6.84 23.45
CA ASN A 281 -9.55 5.88 24.11
C ASN A 281 -10.89 5.77 23.40
N ILE A 282 -11.49 6.90 23.00
CA ILE A 282 -12.71 6.93 22.19
C ILE A 282 -12.48 6.22 20.85
N LEU A 283 -11.35 6.48 20.18
CA LEU A 283 -11.03 5.86 18.89
C LEU A 283 -10.82 4.35 18.96
N LEU A 284 -10.53 3.76 20.13
CA LEU A 284 -10.51 2.29 20.28
C LEU A 284 -11.91 1.70 20.14
N ALA A 285 -12.94 2.43 20.56
CA ALA A 285 -14.33 2.01 20.44
C ALA A 285 -14.92 2.41 19.07
N ALA A 286 -14.67 3.64 18.62
CA ALA A 286 -15.28 4.21 17.41
C ALA A 286 -14.54 3.87 16.10
N THR A 287 -13.25 3.57 16.17
CA THR A 287 -12.33 3.38 15.02
C THR A 287 -12.21 4.61 14.11
N PRO A 288 -10.99 5.11 13.80
CA PRO A 288 -10.84 6.29 12.96
C PRO A 288 -11.18 6.03 11.48
N ARG A 289 -11.66 7.07 10.77
CA ARG A 289 -11.87 7.09 9.30
C ARG A 289 -10.56 7.27 8.52
N GLN A 290 -9.57 6.44 8.82
CA GLN A 290 -8.27 6.45 8.14
C GLN A 290 -8.41 5.81 6.75
N THR A 291 -7.82 6.43 5.71
CA THR A 291 -7.77 5.80 4.38
C THR A 291 -6.65 4.77 4.32
N HIS A 292 -7.02 3.50 4.21
CA HIS A 292 -6.06 2.40 4.03
C HIS A 292 -5.71 2.21 2.56
N ARG A 293 -4.50 2.64 2.18
CA ARG A 293 -3.93 2.32 0.87
C ARG A 293 -2.90 1.22 0.99
N ALA A 294 -2.90 0.31 0.02
CA ALA A 294 -1.93 -0.75 -0.07
C ALA A 294 -0.53 -0.20 -0.39
N ALA A 295 0.44 -0.58 0.42
CA ALA A 295 1.85 -0.29 0.24
C ALA A 295 2.50 -1.43 -0.55
N VAL A 296 2.43 -1.37 -1.88
CA VAL A 296 2.93 -2.45 -2.77
C VAL A 296 4.41 -2.23 -3.07
N PRO A 297 5.32 -3.15 -2.70
CA PRO A 297 6.74 -3.05 -3.05
C PRO A 297 6.98 -3.04 -4.56
N VAL A 298 8.03 -2.37 -5.02
CA VAL A 298 8.34 -2.25 -6.45
C VAL A 298 8.59 -3.60 -7.12
N CYS A 299 9.17 -4.57 -6.41
CA CYS A 299 9.34 -5.92 -6.94
C CYS A 299 8.01 -6.63 -7.22
N MET A 300 6.93 -6.31 -6.48
CA MET A 300 5.58 -6.80 -6.82
C MET A 300 5.01 -6.02 -8.00
N LEU A 301 5.21 -4.69 -8.04
CA LEU A 301 4.79 -3.86 -9.17
C LEU A 301 5.45 -4.31 -10.48
N ASN A 302 6.71 -4.78 -10.47
CA ASN A 302 7.36 -5.38 -11.64
C ASN A 302 6.51 -6.49 -12.26
N HIS A 303 5.96 -7.38 -11.43
CA HIS A 303 5.14 -8.50 -11.93
C HIS A 303 3.71 -8.11 -12.26
N ILE A 304 3.24 -6.98 -11.77
CA ILE A 304 1.90 -6.45 -12.09
C ILE A 304 1.92 -5.66 -13.39
N MET A 305 2.99 -4.89 -13.64
CA MET A 305 3.03 -3.84 -14.66
C MET A 305 3.87 -4.20 -15.89
N LEU A 306 4.65 -5.28 -15.86
CA LEU A 306 5.47 -5.71 -16.99
C LEU A 306 4.83 -6.93 -17.66
N LYS A 307 4.76 -6.90 -19.00
CA LYS A 307 4.25 -8.02 -19.82
C LYS A 307 5.16 -9.24 -19.77
N GLU A 308 6.45 -9.00 -19.63
CA GLU A 308 7.49 -10.03 -19.67
C GLU A 308 8.40 -9.88 -18.45
N GLN A 309 8.91 -11.02 -17.96
CA GLN A 309 9.94 -10.97 -16.93
C GLN A 309 11.24 -10.44 -17.54
N LEU A 310 11.90 -9.50 -16.86
CA LEU A 310 13.22 -9.05 -17.30
C LEU A 310 14.20 -10.22 -17.33
N ASP A 311 14.81 -10.42 -18.48
CA ASP A 311 16.08 -11.14 -18.59
C ASP A 311 17.24 -10.21 -18.18
N VAL A 312 17.39 -10.01 -16.88
CA VAL A 312 18.42 -9.13 -16.31
C VAL A 312 19.86 -9.49 -16.77
N PRO A 313 20.26 -10.79 -16.89
CA PRO A 313 21.59 -11.16 -17.38
C PRO A 313 21.98 -10.58 -18.74
N SER A 314 21.07 -10.50 -19.71
CA SER A 314 21.38 -9.94 -21.05
C SER A 314 21.59 -8.43 -21.01
N MET A 315 20.98 -7.72 -20.05
CA MET A 315 21.20 -6.27 -19.88
C MET A 315 22.59 -5.92 -19.35
N TYR A 316 23.20 -6.78 -18.52
CA TYR A 316 24.55 -6.58 -18.01
C TYR A 316 25.63 -6.77 -19.08
N ASN A 317 25.41 -7.66 -20.04
CA ASN A 317 26.42 -8.05 -21.03
C ASN A 317 26.51 -7.11 -22.24
N ASN A 318 25.49 -6.27 -22.48
CA ASN A 318 25.42 -5.41 -23.66
C ASN A 318 25.90 -3.97 -23.44
N ALA A 319 26.28 -3.59 -22.21
CA ALA A 319 26.69 -2.23 -21.88
C ALA A 319 28.22 -2.10 -21.91
N THR A 320 28.78 -1.84 -23.09
CA THR A 320 30.22 -1.59 -23.28
C THR A 320 30.63 -0.15 -22.90
N GLU A 321 29.68 0.79 -22.82
CA GLU A 321 29.82 2.12 -22.20
C GLU A 321 28.63 2.40 -21.27
N PHE A 322 28.90 2.66 -19.99
CA PHE A 322 27.88 2.74 -18.94
C PHE A 322 27.56 4.20 -18.58
N THR A 323 26.96 4.95 -19.52
CA THR A 323 26.39 6.28 -19.20
C THR A 323 24.97 6.13 -18.65
N CYS A 324 24.52 7.11 -17.85
CA CYS A 324 23.15 7.08 -17.31
C CYS A 324 22.09 7.20 -18.42
N GLU A 325 22.39 7.94 -19.49
CA GLU A 325 21.53 8.11 -20.67
C GLU A 325 21.41 6.81 -21.45
N ALA A 326 22.53 6.11 -21.71
CA ALA A 326 22.52 4.82 -22.39
C ALA A 326 21.71 3.80 -21.57
N LEU A 327 21.92 3.76 -20.25
CA LEU A 327 21.16 2.90 -19.35
C LEU A 327 19.65 3.17 -19.42
N ALA A 328 19.25 4.44 -19.35
CA ALA A 328 17.83 4.82 -19.43
C ALA A 328 17.21 4.45 -20.79
N ALA A 329 17.94 4.64 -21.90
CA ALA A 329 17.51 4.25 -23.23
C ALA A 329 17.36 2.72 -23.36
N THR A 330 18.32 1.95 -22.85
CA THR A 330 18.25 0.48 -22.81
C THR A 330 17.04 0.03 -22.00
N LEU A 331 16.81 0.61 -20.81
CA LEU A 331 15.64 0.30 -19.98
C LEU A 331 14.33 0.59 -20.72
N GLN A 332 14.23 1.74 -21.40
CA GLN A 332 13.04 2.09 -22.19
C GLN A 332 12.78 1.10 -23.33
N ALA A 333 13.84 0.61 -23.97
CA ALA A 333 13.72 -0.37 -25.05
C ALA A 333 13.35 -1.77 -24.52
N THR A 334 13.89 -2.16 -23.37
CA THR A 334 13.74 -3.52 -22.81
C THR A 334 12.46 -3.69 -21.99
N LEU A 335 12.07 -2.70 -21.17
CA LEU A 335 10.90 -2.81 -20.30
C LEU A 335 9.60 -2.73 -21.11
N LYS A 336 8.92 -3.88 -21.25
CA LYS A 336 7.62 -3.98 -21.90
C LYS A 336 6.51 -3.83 -20.87
N PHE A 337 5.91 -2.64 -20.81
CA PHE A 337 4.83 -2.37 -19.87
C PHE A 337 3.48 -2.91 -20.36
N ASP A 338 2.67 -3.34 -19.40
CA ASP A 338 1.25 -3.63 -19.57
C ASP A 338 0.45 -2.34 -19.38
N ASP A 339 0.00 -1.73 -20.49
CA ASP A 339 -0.74 -0.47 -20.46
C ASP A 339 -2.08 -0.61 -19.74
N ASP A 340 -2.73 -1.78 -19.80
CA ASP A 340 -3.98 -2.01 -19.07
C ASP A 340 -3.71 -2.02 -17.56
N ALA A 341 -2.67 -2.71 -17.11
CA ALA A 341 -2.27 -2.70 -15.71
C ALA A 341 -1.91 -1.29 -15.23
N LEU A 342 -1.12 -0.53 -16.02
CA LEU A 342 -0.73 0.84 -15.67
C LEU A 342 -1.93 1.80 -15.53
N ASN A 343 -2.91 1.67 -16.43
CA ASN A 343 -4.07 2.54 -16.47
C ASN A 343 -5.09 2.19 -15.40
N HIS A 344 -5.25 0.91 -15.05
CA HIS A 344 -6.31 0.46 -14.13
C HIS A 344 -5.84 0.23 -12.70
N PHE A 345 -4.55 -0.05 -12.49
CA PHE A 345 -4.05 -0.30 -11.14
C PHE A 345 -4.18 0.93 -10.24
N ASN A 346 -4.54 0.67 -8.99
CA ASN A 346 -4.64 1.64 -7.91
C ASN A 346 -4.28 0.94 -6.60
N ASN A 347 -3.81 1.69 -5.61
CA ASN A 347 -3.45 1.16 -4.29
C ASN A 347 -4.66 0.93 -3.36
N SER A 348 -5.86 0.81 -3.93
CA SER A 348 -7.12 0.62 -3.21
C SER A 348 -8.13 -0.10 -4.10
N GLY A 349 -9.17 -0.64 -3.47
CA GLY A 349 -10.26 -1.36 -4.14
C GLY A 349 -9.86 -2.68 -4.79
N GLU A 350 -10.66 -3.08 -5.78
CA GLU A 350 -10.46 -4.29 -6.57
C GLU A 350 -9.11 -4.34 -7.33
N PRO A 351 -8.62 -3.25 -7.96
CA PRO A 351 -7.38 -3.32 -8.75
C PRO A 351 -6.16 -3.80 -7.97
N VAL A 352 -6.03 -3.47 -6.68
CA VAL A 352 -4.90 -3.95 -5.88
C VAL A 352 -5.02 -5.43 -5.51
N ALA A 353 -6.22 -5.98 -5.35
CA ALA A 353 -6.36 -7.42 -5.17
C ALA A 353 -6.05 -8.20 -6.45
N ILE A 354 -6.48 -7.70 -7.62
CA ILE A 354 -6.09 -8.28 -8.90
C ILE A 354 -4.56 -8.23 -9.03
N GLY A 355 -3.94 -7.08 -8.77
CA GLY A 355 -2.48 -6.95 -8.77
C GLY A 355 -1.80 -7.90 -7.78
N TYR A 356 -2.32 -8.06 -6.57
CA TYR A 356 -1.83 -9.04 -5.60
C TYR A 356 -1.91 -10.48 -6.13
N ASN A 357 -3.03 -10.87 -6.75
CA ASN A 357 -3.20 -12.19 -7.36
C ASN A 357 -2.25 -12.42 -8.54
N ILE A 358 -1.94 -11.39 -9.33
CA ILE A 358 -0.94 -11.47 -10.40
C ILE A 358 0.45 -11.65 -9.79
N ALA A 359 0.85 -10.78 -8.85
CA ALA A 359 2.16 -10.81 -8.23
C ALA A 359 2.44 -12.13 -7.49
N THR A 360 1.44 -12.68 -6.80
CA THR A 360 1.57 -13.93 -6.02
C THR A 360 1.82 -15.17 -6.85
N LYS A 361 1.74 -15.11 -8.19
CA LYS A 361 2.24 -16.18 -9.06
C LYS A 361 3.76 -16.36 -8.98
N GLN A 362 4.45 -15.42 -8.33
CA GLN A 362 5.89 -15.38 -8.20
C GLN A 362 6.37 -15.76 -6.82
N VAL A 363 7.66 -16.12 -6.74
CA VAL A 363 8.34 -16.44 -5.49
C VAL A 363 9.05 -15.19 -4.99
N PHE A 364 8.55 -14.63 -3.89
CA PHE A 364 9.23 -13.52 -3.21
C PHE A 364 10.12 -14.04 -2.10
N THR A 365 11.17 -13.26 -1.82
CA THR A 365 12.10 -13.56 -0.72
C THR A 365 12.07 -12.43 0.30
N ILE A 366 12.24 -12.82 1.56
CA ILE A 366 12.45 -11.87 2.64
C ILE A 366 13.70 -12.31 3.41
N PRO A 367 14.45 -11.35 3.95
CA PRO A 367 15.54 -11.67 4.84
C PRO A 367 14.89 -12.07 6.20
N GLY A 368 15.50 -13.01 6.92
CA GLY A 368 14.97 -13.64 8.14
C GLY A 368 14.70 -15.14 8.03
N ASN A 369 15.05 -15.91 9.07
CA ASN A 369 14.63 -17.31 9.19
C ASN A 369 13.18 -17.38 9.71
N LEU A 370 12.24 -16.84 8.91
CA LEU A 370 10.82 -16.84 9.22
C LEU A 370 10.16 -18.10 8.69
N ARG A 371 9.26 -18.68 9.49
CA ARG A 371 8.35 -19.73 9.01
C ARG A 371 7.48 -19.15 7.90
N GLU A 372 7.21 -19.97 6.89
CA GLU A 372 6.57 -19.50 5.67
C GLU A 372 5.20 -18.84 5.93
N ASP A 373 4.32 -19.49 6.69
CA ASP A 373 3.01 -18.97 7.08
C ASP A 373 3.08 -17.59 7.76
N LEU A 374 4.01 -17.43 8.70
CA LEU A 374 4.25 -16.18 9.40
C LEU A 374 4.74 -15.09 8.45
N ALA A 375 5.65 -15.44 7.53
CA ALA A 375 6.07 -14.54 6.47
C ALA A 375 4.89 -14.09 5.61
N LYS A 376 3.99 -14.99 5.21
CA LYS A 376 2.79 -14.63 4.42
C LYS A 376 1.91 -13.64 5.18
N SER A 377 1.57 -13.95 6.44
CA SER A 377 0.73 -13.08 7.27
C SER A 377 1.37 -11.70 7.43
N MET A 378 2.66 -11.62 7.74
CA MET A 378 3.35 -10.32 7.89
C MET A 378 3.39 -9.51 6.60
N VAL A 379 3.60 -10.17 5.45
CA VAL A 379 3.59 -9.50 4.14
C VAL A 379 2.19 -8.98 3.81
N ILE A 380 1.13 -9.78 4.02
CA ILE A 380 -0.25 -9.36 3.79
C ILE A 380 -0.61 -8.17 4.67
N LEU A 381 -0.34 -8.28 5.97
CA LEU A 381 -0.59 -7.20 6.92
C LEU A 381 0.12 -5.91 6.47
N ALA A 382 1.40 -5.99 6.11
CA ALA A 382 2.17 -4.83 5.66
C ALA A 382 1.76 -4.25 4.33
N LEU A 383 1.39 -5.10 3.38
CA LEU A 383 0.93 -4.67 2.08
C LEU A 383 -0.39 -3.91 2.23
N PHE A 384 -1.39 -4.47 2.89
CA PHE A 384 -2.72 -3.84 2.98
C PHE A 384 -2.87 -2.85 4.14
N GLY A 385 -1.94 -2.83 5.10
CA GLY A 385 -2.04 -1.96 6.27
C GLY A 385 -3.17 -2.36 7.22
N CYS A 386 -3.53 -3.65 7.27
CA CYS A 386 -4.66 -4.19 8.03
C CYS A 386 -4.27 -4.65 9.44
N ALA A 387 -3.36 -3.92 10.11
CA ALA A 387 -2.83 -4.29 11.42
C ALA A 387 -3.82 -4.35 12.56
N LYS A 388 -4.84 -3.51 12.44
CA LYS A 388 -5.87 -3.26 13.44
C LYS A 388 -7.16 -3.99 13.09
N GLU A 389 -7.19 -4.71 11.97
CA GLU A 389 -8.36 -5.42 11.50
C GLU A 389 -8.57 -6.72 12.27
N ASP A 390 -9.80 -7.23 12.21
CA ASP A 390 -10.15 -8.54 12.75
C ASP A 390 -9.37 -9.65 12.02
N LEU A 391 -8.56 -10.40 12.77
CA LEU A 391 -7.72 -11.48 12.23
C LEU A 391 -8.53 -12.66 11.69
N GLY A 392 -9.74 -12.88 12.20
CA GLY A 392 -10.68 -13.88 11.70
C GLY A 392 -11.26 -13.47 10.35
N LEU A 393 -11.63 -12.19 10.19
CA LEU A 393 -12.04 -11.64 8.90
C LEU A 393 -10.92 -11.78 7.87
N LEU A 394 -9.68 -11.40 8.23
CA LEU A 394 -8.52 -11.59 7.35
C LEU A 394 -8.32 -13.07 7.02
N GLY A 395 -8.45 -13.96 8.00
CA GLY A 395 -8.31 -15.39 7.78
C GLY A 395 -9.32 -15.92 6.76
N TRP A 396 -10.59 -15.51 6.87
CA TRP A 396 -11.62 -15.84 5.89
C TRP A 396 -11.29 -15.29 4.48
N MET A 397 -10.87 -14.02 4.38
CA MET A 397 -10.53 -13.38 3.10
C MET A 397 -9.36 -14.06 2.38
N PHE A 398 -8.35 -14.50 3.12
CA PHE A 398 -7.13 -15.12 2.57
C PHE A 398 -7.19 -16.65 2.61
N GLY A 399 -8.38 -17.23 2.39
CA GLY A 399 -8.54 -18.66 2.15
C GLY A 399 -8.34 -19.53 3.39
N GLY A 400 -8.78 -19.07 4.55
CA GLY A 400 -8.63 -19.77 5.83
C GLY A 400 -7.24 -19.63 6.47
N MET A 401 -6.43 -18.67 6.01
CA MET A 401 -5.10 -18.43 6.60
C MET A 401 -5.22 -18.05 8.07
N LYS A 402 -4.46 -18.72 8.95
CA LYS A 402 -4.40 -18.35 10.37
C LYS A 402 -3.46 -17.17 10.57
N PHE A 403 -4.02 -15.97 10.71
CA PHE A 403 -3.25 -14.80 11.14
C PHE A 403 -2.86 -14.92 12.62
N GLN A 404 -1.64 -14.47 12.93
CA GLN A 404 -1.10 -14.50 14.28
C GLN A 404 -1.20 -13.13 14.93
N THR A 405 -1.51 -13.11 16.22
CA THR A 405 -1.44 -11.90 17.02
C THR A 405 -0.01 -11.41 17.14
N ARG A 406 0.17 -10.12 17.44
CA ARG A 406 1.51 -9.54 17.64
C ARG A 406 2.30 -10.25 18.75
N SER A 407 1.64 -10.69 19.82
CA SER A 407 2.27 -11.45 20.90
C SER A 407 2.82 -12.80 20.41
N GLU A 408 2.06 -13.52 19.59
CA GLU A 408 2.50 -14.79 18.99
C GLU A 408 3.65 -14.59 18.01
N MET A 409 3.57 -13.54 17.17
CA MET A 409 4.66 -13.19 16.25
C MET A 409 5.94 -12.83 17.03
N GLY A 410 5.84 -12.02 18.08
CA GLY A 410 6.99 -11.59 18.89
C GLY A 410 7.75 -12.74 19.56
N LYS A 411 7.08 -13.86 19.86
CA LYS A 411 7.71 -15.08 20.38
C LYS A 411 8.47 -15.88 19.32
N ARG A 412 8.12 -15.72 18.04
CA ARG A 412 8.57 -16.55 16.92
C ARG A 412 9.55 -15.85 15.98
N VAL A 413 9.51 -14.52 15.92
CA VAL A 413 10.45 -13.74 15.12
C VAL A 413 11.77 -13.60 15.89
N PRO A 414 12.91 -14.08 15.35
CA PRO A 414 14.20 -13.92 16.00
C PRO A 414 14.47 -12.45 16.35
N LYS A 415 14.92 -12.19 17.58
CA LYS A 415 15.34 -10.84 18.01
C LYS A 415 16.58 -10.36 17.22
N THR A 416 17.36 -11.29 16.67
CA THR A 416 18.64 -11.07 15.99
C THR A 416 18.66 -11.66 14.57
N GLY A 417 19.15 -10.86 13.60
CA GLY A 417 19.67 -11.32 12.30
C GLY A 417 18.64 -11.75 11.26
N PHE A 418 18.68 -11.11 10.08
CA PHE A 418 17.87 -11.52 8.94
C PHE A 418 18.64 -12.49 8.00
N PHE A 419 18.32 -13.80 7.98
CA PHE A 419 18.84 -14.80 7.03
C PHE A 419 17.89 -15.06 5.86
N HIS A 420 18.31 -15.15 4.60
CA HIS A 420 17.37 -15.19 3.47
C HIS A 420 16.59 -16.53 3.35
N ARG A 421 15.25 -16.50 3.29
CA ARG A 421 14.40 -17.64 2.89
C ARG A 421 13.55 -17.30 1.66
N ARG A 422 13.33 -18.30 0.80
CA ARG A 422 12.38 -18.23 -0.34
C ARG A 422 10.99 -18.62 0.12
N TYR A 423 9.96 -17.95 -0.40
CA TYR A 423 8.57 -18.32 -0.18
C TYR A 423 7.81 -18.26 -1.52
N LYS A 424 7.11 -19.34 -1.84
CA LYS A 424 6.20 -19.42 -2.98
C LYS A 424 4.78 -19.28 -2.45
N HIS A 425 4.07 -18.22 -2.84
CA HIS A 425 2.62 -18.23 -2.70
C HIS A 425 2.05 -18.99 -3.89
N GLN A 426 1.17 -19.94 -3.63
CA GLN A 426 0.04 -20.18 -4.51
C GLN A 426 -1.17 -19.85 -3.63
N SER A 427 -1.91 -18.78 -3.94
CA SER A 427 -3.19 -18.56 -3.27
C SER A 427 -4.23 -19.37 -4.03
N ALA A 428 -5.06 -20.12 -3.30
CA ALA A 428 -6.37 -20.52 -3.80
C ALA A 428 -7.29 -19.31 -3.65
N ALA A 429 -7.00 -18.24 -4.41
CA ALA A 429 -7.72 -16.97 -4.49
C ALA A 429 -7.96 -16.21 -3.17
N ALA A 430 -7.99 -14.88 -3.25
CA ALA A 430 -8.98 -14.14 -2.48
C ALA A 430 -10.35 -14.61 -3.01
N ARG A 431 -10.89 -15.71 -2.42
CA ARG A 431 -12.05 -16.47 -2.94
C ARG A 431 -13.20 -15.59 -3.41
N LEU A 432 -13.45 -14.46 -2.74
CA LEU A 432 -14.59 -13.58 -2.99
C LEU A 432 -14.52 -12.65 -4.20
N LEU A 433 -13.36 -12.41 -4.80
CA LEU A 433 -13.25 -11.47 -5.92
C LEU A 433 -13.33 -12.16 -7.28
N LEU A 434 -12.85 -13.40 -7.37
CA LEU A 434 -12.79 -14.13 -8.65
C LEU A 434 -14.03 -14.97 -8.92
N GLU A 435 -14.74 -15.43 -7.88
CA GLU A 435 -15.97 -16.21 -8.06
C GLU A 435 -17.15 -15.35 -8.56
N ASN A 436 -17.11 -14.02 -8.39
CA ASN A 436 -18.18 -13.10 -8.81
C ASN A 436 -17.80 -12.10 -9.94
N GLY A 437 -16.54 -12.03 -10.37
CA GLY A 437 -16.06 -11.11 -11.42
C GLY A 437 -15.90 -11.74 -12.82
N SER A 438 -16.22 -13.02 -12.97
CA SER A 438 -15.99 -13.79 -14.20
C SER A 438 -17.28 -13.93 -15.02
N SER A 439 -17.56 -12.97 -15.90
CA SER A 439 -18.33 -13.30 -17.11
C SER A 439 -17.82 -12.65 -18.41
N GLU A 440 -17.16 -11.49 -18.40
CA GLU A 440 -16.78 -10.85 -19.69
C GLU A 440 -15.31 -10.38 -19.82
N HIS A 441 -14.69 -9.76 -18.81
CA HIS A 441 -13.37 -9.14 -18.99
C HIS A 441 -12.19 -10.13 -19.06
N VAL A 442 -12.29 -11.30 -18.43
CA VAL A 442 -11.21 -12.31 -18.46
C VAL A 442 -11.22 -13.14 -19.76
N ARG A 443 -12.32 -13.14 -20.52
CA ARG A 443 -12.43 -13.91 -21.77
C ARG A 443 -11.67 -13.28 -22.94
N HIS A 444 -11.40 -11.98 -22.93
CA HIS A 444 -10.69 -11.32 -24.03
C HIS A 444 -9.16 -11.43 -23.98
N VAL A 445 -8.57 -11.77 -22.83
CA VAL A 445 -7.10 -11.80 -22.65
C VAL A 445 -6.47 -13.14 -23.08
N ARG A 446 -7.25 -14.14 -23.52
CA ARG A 446 -6.71 -15.49 -23.82
C ARG A 446 -7.27 -16.21 -25.04
N ARG A 447 -7.87 -15.51 -26.01
CA ARG A 447 -8.22 -16.09 -27.32
C ARG A 447 -7.27 -15.62 -28.42
N GLN A 448 -6.00 -16.01 -28.34
CA GLN A 448 -5.22 -16.31 -29.53
C GLN A 448 -4.38 -17.56 -29.24
N SER A 449 -4.53 -18.56 -30.11
CA SER A 449 -3.88 -19.89 -30.12
C SER A 449 -4.39 -20.95 -29.12
N GLN A 450 -5.49 -21.65 -29.46
CA GLN A 450 -5.58 -23.12 -29.37
C GLN A 450 -6.67 -23.65 -30.34
N PRO A 451 -6.47 -24.80 -31.00
CA PRO A 451 -7.45 -25.40 -31.92
C PRO A 451 -8.51 -26.23 -31.19
N ALA A 452 -9.56 -26.54 -31.94
CA ALA A 452 -10.89 -26.97 -31.51
C ALA A 452 -10.96 -28.27 -30.68
N GLY A 453 -11.86 -28.27 -29.70
CA GLY A 453 -12.59 -29.47 -29.26
C GLY A 453 -12.55 -29.74 -27.76
N THR A 454 -13.51 -29.22 -26.98
CA THR A 454 -14.06 -29.91 -25.80
C THR A 454 -15.38 -29.26 -25.31
N GLN A 455 -16.31 -30.11 -24.84
CA GLN A 455 -17.69 -29.83 -24.46
C GLN A 455 -17.86 -28.87 -23.26
N GLU A 456 -18.87 -28.01 -23.31
CA GLU A 456 -19.32 -27.14 -22.21
C GLU A 456 -20.16 -27.92 -21.18
N LEU A 457 -19.75 -27.87 -19.90
CA LEU A 457 -20.55 -28.24 -18.74
C LEU A 457 -21.15 -26.96 -18.13
N SER A 458 -22.48 -26.87 -18.15
CA SER A 458 -23.27 -25.78 -17.56
C SER A 458 -23.33 -25.92 -16.03
N LEU A 459 -22.84 -24.92 -15.31
CA LEU A 459 -23.07 -24.74 -13.88
C LEU A 459 -23.86 -23.45 -13.65
N LYS A 460 -24.97 -23.56 -12.91
CA LYS A 460 -25.81 -22.43 -12.48
C LYS A 460 -25.09 -21.61 -11.40
N PRO A 461 -25.23 -20.27 -11.37
CA PRO A 461 -24.65 -19.46 -10.30
C PRO A 461 -25.48 -19.58 -9.01
N ALA A 462 -24.79 -19.73 -7.88
CA ALA A 462 -25.38 -19.67 -6.55
C ALA A 462 -25.48 -18.20 -6.10
N GLU A 463 -26.66 -17.80 -5.64
CA GLU A 463 -26.93 -16.51 -5.03
C GLU A 463 -26.32 -16.44 -3.63
N HIS A 464 -25.26 -15.67 -3.40
CA HIS A 464 -24.92 -15.03 -2.11
C HIS A 464 -23.85 -13.94 -2.32
N ASP A 465 -24.30 -12.68 -2.48
CA ASP A 465 -23.51 -11.48 -2.88
C ASP A 465 -23.41 -10.41 -1.77
N THR A 466 -23.05 -10.79 -0.54
CA THR A 466 -22.93 -9.84 0.59
C THR A 466 -21.48 -9.56 0.99
N GLY A 467 -20.58 -10.54 0.88
CA GLY A 467 -19.17 -10.40 1.29
C GLY A 467 -18.33 -9.53 0.34
N THR A 468 -18.57 -9.61 -0.97
CA THR A 468 -17.80 -8.87 -1.99
C THR A 468 -18.09 -7.36 -1.93
N LYS A 469 -19.35 -6.98 -1.74
CA LYS A 469 -19.75 -5.58 -1.54
C LYS A 469 -19.15 -4.99 -0.27
N ALA A 470 -19.09 -5.75 0.82
CA ALA A 470 -18.48 -5.31 2.08
C ALA A 470 -16.97 -5.03 1.93
N TRP A 471 -16.25 -5.85 1.15
CA TRP A 471 -14.81 -5.67 0.94
C TRP A 471 -14.49 -4.52 -0.05
N ILE A 472 -15.22 -4.43 -1.16
CA ILE A 472 -15.10 -3.29 -2.07
C ILE A 472 -15.47 -2.00 -1.33
N ALA A 473 -16.51 -1.99 -0.49
CA ALA A 473 -16.81 -0.85 0.37
C ALA A 473 -15.63 -0.52 1.29
N MET A 474 -15.13 -1.47 2.08
CA MET A 474 -14.00 -1.26 3.00
C MET A 474 -12.76 -0.65 2.32
N LEU A 475 -12.41 -1.11 1.11
CA LEU A 475 -11.24 -0.60 0.39
C LEU A 475 -11.51 0.66 -0.46
N SER A 476 -12.76 0.95 -0.81
CA SER A 476 -13.12 2.05 -1.72
C SER A 476 -13.65 3.28 -0.99
N SER A 477 -14.27 3.13 0.18
CA SER A 477 -14.86 4.23 0.95
C SER A 477 -13.97 4.78 2.06
N GLY A 478 -12.99 4.00 2.55
CA GLY A 478 -12.31 4.34 3.80
C GLY A 478 -13.25 4.34 5.02
N GLU A 479 -14.42 3.70 4.89
CA GLU A 479 -15.41 3.53 5.96
C GLU A 479 -15.41 2.08 6.45
N ASN A 480 -15.58 1.91 7.76
CA ASN A 480 -15.62 0.61 8.41
C ASN A 480 -16.93 -0.12 8.05
N ALA A 481 -16.88 -1.44 7.91
CA ALA A 481 -18.07 -2.28 7.71
C ALA A 481 -19.13 -2.13 8.84
N MET A 482 -18.74 -1.63 10.01
CA MET A 482 -19.64 -1.43 11.17
C MET A 482 -20.72 -0.36 10.95
N ASP A 483 -20.52 0.62 10.06
CA ASP A 483 -21.52 1.68 9.82
C ASP A 483 -22.74 1.17 9.00
N THR A 484 -22.72 -0.08 8.51
CA THR A 484 -23.80 -0.62 7.65
C THR A 484 -24.93 -1.31 8.40
N GLY A 485 -24.90 -1.41 9.74
CA GLY A 485 -25.97 -2.00 10.56
C GLY A 485 -26.28 -3.48 10.27
N ALA A 486 -25.51 -4.15 9.41
CA ALA A 486 -25.74 -5.53 9.00
C ALA A 486 -25.10 -6.50 10.00
N TRP A 487 -25.85 -6.89 11.03
CA TRP A 487 -25.47 -8.01 11.91
C TRP A 487 -25.59 -9.33 11.13
N VAL A 488 -24.45 -9.91 10.76
CA VAL A 488 -24.40 -11.30 10.26
C VAL A 488 -24.60 -12.23 11.46
N LYS A 489 -25.72 -12.95 11.52
CA LYS A 489 -25.89 -14.05 12.48
C LYS A 489 -24.77 -15.07 12.26
N ARG A 490 -24.04 -15.41 13.33
CA ARG A 490 -23.11 -16.55 13.36
C ARG A 490 -23.87 -17.80 12.88
N PRO A 491 -23.34 -18.57 11.89
CA PRO A 491 -23.85 -19.90 11.66
C PRO A 491 -23.54 -20.75 12.89
N GLU A 492 -24.54 -21.48 13.39
CA GLU A 492 -24.32 -22.55 14.36
C GLU A 492 -23.47 -23.63 13.67
N VAL A 493 -22.36 -23.99 14.32
CA VAL A 493 -21.46 -25.03 13.84
C VAL A 493 -21.92 -26.33 14.46
N ASP A 494 -22.64 -27.14 13.69
CA ASP A 494 -22.87 -28.54 14.06
C ASP A 494 -21.54 -29.30 14.02
N SER A 495 -21.33 -30.09 15.08
CA SER A 495 -20.12 -30.89 15.31
C SER A 495 -19.86 -31.87 14.17
N VAL A 496 -18.65 -31.82 13.58
CA VAL A 496 -18.19 -32.80 12.59
C VAL A 496 -17.46 -33.95 13.28
N PRO A 497 -17.72 -35.22 12.92
CA PRO A 497 -17.05 -36.39 13.50
C PRO A 497 -15.57 -36.47 13.11
N THR A 498 -14.78 -37.03 14.02
CA THR A 498 -13.35 -37.30 13.81
C THR A 498 -13.18 -38.67 13.15
N GLU A 499 -12.80 -38.71 11.88
CA GLU A 499 -12.16 -39.91 11.31
C GLU A 499 -10.94 -39.55 10.46
N SER A 500 -9.90 -40.33 10.72
CA SER A 500 -8.56 -40.26 10.17
C SER A 500 -8.50 -40.84 8.75
N GLY A 501 -8.08 -40.03 7.78
CA GLY A 501 -7.72 -40.49 6.44
C GLY A 501 -6.38 -39.90 5.99
N LYS A 502 -5.38 -40.77 5.78
CA LYS A 502 -4.11 -40.46 5.11
C LYS A 502 -4.35 -40.38 3.60
N PHE A 503 -3.92 -39.33 2.90
CA PHE A 503 -3.68 -39.41 1.45
C PHE A 503 -2.52 -38.51 0.97
N PHE A 504 -1.91 -39.00 -0.11
CA PHE A 504 -0.65 -38.62 -0.74
C PHE A 504 -0.82 -37.46 -1.75
N PHE A 505 0.28 -36.75 -2.02
CA PHE A 505 0.36 -35.61 -2.93
C PHE A 505 0.61 -36.04 -4.39
N THR A 506 -0.14 -35.44 -5.30
CA THR A 506 0.37 -34.88 -6.57
C THR A 506 -0.08 -33.44 -6.67
#